data_AF-A0A5K1JZL5-F1
#
_entry.id   AF-A0A5K1JZL5-F1
#
_cell.length_a   1.000
_cell.length_b   1.000
_cell.length_c   1.000
_cell.angle_alpha   90.00
_cell.angle_beta   90.00
_cell.angle_gamma   90.00
#
_symmetry.space_group_name_H-M   'P 1'
#
loop_
_entity.id
_entity.type
_entity.pdbx_description
1 polymer ?
#
loop_
_entity_poly.entity_id
_entity_poly.type
_entity_poly.pdbx_seq_one_letter_code
_entity_poly.pdbx_strand_id
1 'polypeptide(L)'
;MLNSRSQVPNGLSEEVPTLNSSLSAYALESQKQGWRPGRSTMFVDFPDTAPFLTPEERAFVVNRMRFDNSTVGEDEHFALRHIWEALLDWQVWALGLLNMAVIMPVDGISYFLPSIINGFGFNTAISQLLTVPPYIVAIVMVMVWSIWSDRIKRRSPFLFSGLLLCLVGFAINITNAPIGVKYFGTYLIVIGGYAAHPSVIAWLTNNLGGHYKRAVGIAFQGIFGNTGGLIASNMFRSQDAPRYITGHGAEMGFIGMGLVLVPIVMFAYTRANMNKDAKMREAEDRGEKYAPEELRKLGDRAPDFRYTL
;
A
#
# COMPACT_ATOMS: atom_id res chain seq x y z
N MET A 1 -71.14 -28.53 5.15
CA MET A 1 -71.56 -28.92 3.78
C MET A 1 -71.11 -27.82 2.83
N LEU A 2 -70.40 -28.19 1.75
CA LEU A 2 -70.24 -27.49 0.45
C LEU A 2 -69.55 -26.11 0.52
N ASN A 3 -68.33 -25.86 0.01
CA ASN A 3 -67.70 -26.17 -1.28
C ASN A 3 -68.50 -25.72 -2.51
N SER A 4 -68.09 -24.63 -3.16
CA SER A 4 -68.06 -24.56 -4.62
C SER A 4 -67.01 -23.54 -5.13
N ARG A 5 -66.02 -24.11 -5.82
CA ARG A 5 -65.11 -23.46 -6.79
C ARG A 5 -65.84 -23.26 -8.12
N SER A 6 -65.33 -22.35 -8.96
CA SER A 6 -65.05 -22.50 -10.41
C SER A 6 -64.96 -21.11 -11.06
N GLN A 7 -64.15 -20.78 -12.08
CA GLN A 7 -63.07 -21.40 -12.88
C GLN A 7 -62.46 -20.23 -13.74
N VAL A 8 -61.12 -20.08 -13.88
CA VAL A 8 -60.21 -20.50 -15.01
C VAL A 8 -60.40 -19.61 -16.28
N PRO A 9 -59.36 -19.14 -17.04
CA PRO A 9 -58.29 -19.98 -17.61
C PRO A 9 -56.84 -19.47 -17.73
N ASN A 10 -55.99 -20.49 -17.93
CA ASN A 10 -54.58 -20.51 -18.30
C ASN A 10 -54.27 -19.93 -19.70
N GLY A 11 -53.03 -19.46 -19.89
CA GLY A 11 -52.24 -19.76 -21.09
C GLY A 11 -51.43 -18.61 -21.71
N LEU A 12 -50.12 -18.89 -21.92
CA LEU A 12 -49.12 -18.23 -22.81
C LEU A 12 -48.38 -17.01 -22.20
N SER A 13 -47.21 -17.17 -21.57
CA SER A 13 -45.85 -17.39 -22.14
C SER A 13 -45.28 -16.20 -22.91
N GLU A 14 -44.46 -15.37 -22.25
CA GLU A 14 -43.22 -14.83 -22.83
C GLU A 14 -42.24 -14.41 -21.72
N GLU A 15 -40.99 -14.81 -21.89
CA GLU A 15 -39.91 -14.89 -20.90
C GLU A 15 -39.25 -13.52 -20.66
N VAL A 16 -39.01 -13.18 -19.39
CA VAL A 16 -37.96 -12.24 -18.97
C VAL A 16 -37.05 -12.99 -17.99
N PRO A 17 -35.81 -13.35 -18.38
CA PRO A 17 -34.89 -14.01 -17.47
C PRO A 17 -34.48 -13.00 -16.39
N THR A 18 -35.00 -13.19 -15.18
CA THR A 18 -34.60 -12.41 -14.02
C THR A 18 -33.16 -12.75 -13.65
N LEU A 19 -32.34 -11.72 -13.51
CA LEU A 19 -30.91 -11.72 -13.09
C LEU A 19 -30.64 -12.44 -11.74
N ASN A 20 -31.66 -12.98 -11.09
CA ASN A 20 -31.62 -13.57 -9.76
C ASN A 20 -31.19 -15.05 -9.75
N SER A 21 -31.29 -15.75 -10.89
CA SER A 21 -30.96 -17.18 -10.98
C SER A 21 -29.45 -17.44 -11.10
N SER A 22 -28.69 -16.52 -11.71
CA SER A 22 -27.24 -16.67 -11.89
C SER A 22 -26.46 -16.40 -10.60
N LEU A 23 -26.85 -15.40 -9.81
CA LEU A 23 -26.24 -15.12 -8.49
C LEU A 23 -26.55 -16.23 -7.47
N SER A 24 -27.76 -16.80 -7.53
CA SER A 24 -28.15 -17.94 -6.71
C SER A 24 -27.35 -19.21 -7.08
N ALA A 25 -27.05 -19.40 -8.37
CA ALA A 25 -26.22 -20.51 -8.84
C ALA A 25 -24.76 -20.37 -8.36
N TYR A 26 -24.16 -19.17 -8.45
CA TYR A 26 -22.81 -18.92 -7.94
C TYR A 26 -22.70 -19.09 -6.41
N ALA A 27 -23.71 -18.68 -5.65
CA ALA A 27 -23.76 -18.87 -4.19
C ALA A 27 -23.92 -20.35 -3.80
N LEU A 28 -24.62 -21.14 -4.61
CA LEU A 28 -24.78 -22.59 -4.41
C LEU A 28 -23.54 -23.39 -4.88
N GLU A 29 -22.81 -22.90 -5.89
CA GLU A 29 -21.55 -23.48 -6.36
C GLU A 29 -20.43 -23.28 -5.32
N SER A 30 -20.36 -22.11 -4.67
CA SER A 30 -19.38 -21.84 -3.61
C SER A 30 -19.65 -22.63 -2.32
N GLN A 31 -20.92 -22.96 -2.03
CA GLN A 31 -21.30 -23.84 -0.91
C GLN A 31 -20.94 -25.32 -1.13
N LYS A 32 -20.75 -25.77 -2.39
CA LYS A 32 -20.44 -27.17 -2.73
C LYS A 32 -18.94 -27.50 -2.72
N GLN A 33 -18.05 -26.50 -2.71
CA GLN A 33 -16.63 -26.74 -2.46
C GLN A 33 -16.40 -26.89 -0.95
N GLY A 34 -16.76 -28.07 -0.46
CA GLY A 34 -16.64 -28.46 0.93
C GLY A 34 -15.19 -28.48 1.41
N TRP A 35 -14.83 -27.50 2.23
CA TRP A 35 -13.80 -27.66 3.24
C TRP A 35 -14.47 -27.89 4.59
N ARG A 36 -14.42 -29.13 5.09
CA ARG A 36 -14.85 -29.52 6.44
C ARG A 36 -13.66 -29.43 7.42
N PRO A 37 -13.86 -29.63 8.74
CA PRO A 37 -14.04 -28.59 9.74
C PRO A 37 -12.82 -28.55 10.67
N GLY A 38 -12.07 -27.46 10.63
CA GLY A 38 -10.95 -27.22 11.54
C GLY A 38 -10.61 -25.75 11.64
N ARG A 39 -11.52 -24.94 12.21
CA ARG A 39 -11.31 -23.52 12.59
C ARG A 39 -10.39 -22.72 11.65
N SER A 40 -10.87 -22.39 10.46
CA SER A 40 -10.35 -21.24 9.69
C SER A 40 -11.20 -19.99 10.00
N THR A 41 -11.36 -19.65 11.27
CA THR A 41 -12.05 -18.41 11.71
C THR A 41 -11.23 -17.14 11.53
N MET A 42 -10.01 -17.24 10.99
CA MET A 42 -9.02 -16.16 11.06
C MET A 42 -8.97 -15.27 9.81
N PHE A 43 -9.39 -15.77 8.64
CA PHE A 43 -9.45 -14.98 7.41
C PHE A 43 -10.84 -15.09 6.79
N VAL A 44 -11.56 -13.97 6.85
CA VAL A 44 -12.86 -13.79 6.22
C VAL A 44 -12.65 -12.75 5.13
N ASP A 45 -13.09 -13.05 3.91
CA ASP A 45 -12.85 -12.18 2.75
C ASP A 45 -13.55 -10.81 2.87
N PHE A 46 -14.72 -10.76 3.53
CA PHE A 46 -15.48 -9.54 3.73
C PHE A 46 -16.16 -9.52 5.12
N PRO A 47 -16.32 -8.35 5.78
CA PRO A 47 -16.99 -8.25 7.08
C PRO A 47 -18.40 -8.87 7.09
N ASP A 48 -19.04 -8.85 5.94
CA ASP A 48 -20.36 -9.38 5.60
C ASP A 48 -20.42 -10.92 5.51
N THR A 49 -19.28 -11.61 5.48
CA THR A 49 -19.20 -13.07 5.62
C THR A 49 -18.58 -13.52 6.95
N ALA A 50 -18.23 -12.56 7.84
CA ALA A 50 -17.54 -12.86 9.10
C ALA A 50 -18.46 -13.54 10.13
N PRO A 51 -18.18 -14.78 10.57
CA PRO A 51 -19.03 -15.50 11.52
C PRO A 51 -18.83 -15.05 12.98
N PHE A 52 -17.81 -14.24 13.26
CA PHE A 52 -17.49 -13.77 14.61
C PHE A 52 -18.08 -12.39 14.95
N LEU A 53 -18.64 -11.68 13.97
CA LEU A 53 -19.27 -10.37 14.18
C LEU A 53 -20.77 -10.54 14.44
N THR A 54 -21.29 -9.84 15.44
CA THR A 54 -22.75 -9.67 15.57
C THR A 54 -23.31 -8.90 14.37
N PRO A 55 -24.61 -9.01 14.06
CA PRO A 55 -25.23 -8.25 12.97
C PRO A 55 -25.04 -6.73 13.10
N GLU A 56 -25.02 -6.21 14.33
CA GLU A 56 -24.79 -4.79 14.62
C GLU A 56 -23.33 -4.38 14.40
N GLU A 57 -22.37 -5.15 14.89
CA GLU A 57 -20.94 -4.89 14.65
C GLU A 57 -20.60 -5.01 13.16
N ARG A 58 -21.20 -5.98 12.45
CA ARG A 58 -21.07 -6.11 11.00
C ARG A 58 -21.60 -4.88 10.28
N ALA A 59 -22.81 -4.42 10.62
CA ALA A 59 -23.37 -3.21 10.02
C ALA A 59 -22.50 -1.98 10.30
N PHE A 60 -21.96 -1.85 11.52
CA PHE A 60 -21.03 -0.79 11.87
C PHE A 60 -19.73 -0.86 11.07
N VAL A 61 -19.10 -2.04 10.94
CA VAL A 61 -17.84 -2.22 10.21
C VAL A 61 -18.02 -1.96 8.70
N VAL A 62 -19.09 -2.49 8.10
CA VAL A 62 -19.41 -2.24 6.68
C VAL A 62 -19.65 -0.74 6.45
N ASN A 63 -20.40 -0.09 7.34
CA ASN A 63 -20.64 1.34 7.25
C ASN A 63 -19.34 2.13 7.41
N ARG A 64 -18.51 1.79 8.40
CA ARG A 64 -17.23 2.44 8.64
C ARG A 64 -16.28 2.29 7.44
N MET A 65 -16.19 1.10 6.83
CA MET A 65 -15.38 0.84 5.63
C MET A 65 -15.87 1.65 4.43
N ARG A 66 -17.19 1.76 4.22
CA ARG A 66 -17.76 2.56 3.13
C ARG A 66 -17.35 4.03 3.22
N PHE A 67 -17.25 4.57 4.44
CA PHE A 67 -16.92 5.98 4.70
C PHE A 67 -15.47 6.24 5.11
N ASP A 68 -14.56 5.25 5.03
CA ASP A 68 -13.23 5.41 5.64
C ASP A 68 -12.36 6.46 4.95
N ASN A 69 -12.58 6.70 3.65
CA ASN A 69 -11.88 7.69 2.84
C ASN A 69 -12.81 8.56 1.98
N SER A 70 -14.12 8.49 2.19
CA SER A 70 -15.09 9.32 1.47
C SER A 70 -16.24 9.73 2.39
N THR A 71 -16.74 10.95 2.23
CA THR A 71 -17.87 11.45 3.02
C THR A 71 -19.21 10.89 2.53
N VAL A 72 -19.23 10.26 1.34
CA VAL A 72 -20.44 9.84 0.61
C VAL A 72 -20.50 8.34 0.31
N GLY A 73 -19.52 7.55 0.73
CA GLY A 73 -19.41 6.12 0.40
C GLY A 73 -18.65 5.90 -0.91
N GLU A 74 -17.89 4.81 -1.03
CA GLU A 74 -17.22 4.42 -2.29
C GLU A 74 -18.19 3.68 -3.25
N ASP A 75 -17.95 3.76 -4.56
CA ASP A 75 -18.79 3.10 -5.58
C ASP A 75 -18.44 1.61 -5.68
N GLU A 76 -19.43 0.72 -5.56
CA GLU A 76 -19.23 -0.75 -5.46
C GLU A 76 -19.27 -1.45 -6.83
N HIS A 77 -19.46 -0.74 -7.95
CA HIS A 77 -19.57 -1.35 -9.27
C HIS A 77 -18.25 -1.30 -10.03
N PHE A 78 -17.70 -2.47 -10.37
CA PHE A 78 -16.51 -2.56 -11.18
C PHE A 78 -16.74 -1.98 -12.58
N ALA A 79 -15.86 -1.07 -13.00
CA ALA A 79 -15.82 -0.54 -14.35
C ALA A 79 -14.37 -0.45 -14.83
N LEU A 80 -14.12 -0.82 -16.09
CA LEU A 80 -12.79 -0.70 -16.71
C LEU A 80 -12.24 0.74 -16.68
N ARG A 81 -13.13 1.73 -16.57
CA ARG A 81 -12.75 3.13 -16.38
C ARG A 81 -11.84 3.34 -15.17
N HIS A 82 -12.07 2.62 -14.06
CA HIS A 82 -11.27 2.76 -12.84
C HIS A 82 -9.82 2.28 -13.01
N ILE A 83 -9.58 1.33 -13.92
CA ILE A 83 -8.22 0.88 -14.25
C ILE A 83 -7.48 2.00 -14.97
N TRP A 84 -8.09 2.58 -16.00
CA TRP A 84 -7.49 3.69 -16.74
C TRP A 84 -7.33 4.94 -15.87
N GLU A 85 -8.28 5.23 -14.98
CA GLU A 85 -8.18 6.31 -14.00
C GLU A 85 -6.98 6.11 -13.06
N ALA A 86 -6.69 4.88 -12.63
CA ALA A 86 -5.51 4.59 -11.82
C ALA A 86 -4.20 4.68 -12.63
N LEU A 87 -4.17 4.08 -13.83
CA LEU A 87 -2.98 4.04 -14.68
C LEU A 87 -2.59 5.41 -15.26
N LEU A 88 -3.53 6.32 -15.42
CA LEU A 88 -3.27 7.70 -15.85
C LEU A 88 -3.03 8.65 -14.66
N ASP A 89 -3.14 8.16 -13.43
CA ASP A 89 -2.91 8.99 -12.25
C ASP A 89 -1.42 9.15 -11.95
N TRP A 90 -0.95 10.40 -11.93
CA TRP A 90 0.43 10.72 -11.59
C TRP A 90 0.83 10.19 -10.20
N GLN A 91 -0.12 10.09 -9.25
CA GLN A 91 0.16 9.61 -7.89
C GLN A 91 0.59 8.14 -7.88
N VAL A 92 -0.04 7.32 -8.72
CA VAL A 92 0.25 5.89 -8.84
C VAL A 92 1.67 5.67 -9.37
N TRP A 93 2.08 6.46 -10.36
CA TRP A 93 3.45 6.42 -10.89
C TRP A 93 4.48 6.98 -9.91
N ALA A 94 4.20 8.14 -9.31
CA ALA A 94 5.14 8.79 -8.40
C ALA A 94 5.38 7.94 -7.13
N LEU A 95 4.32 7.40 -6.54
CA LEU A 95 4.40 6.54 -5.36
C LEU A 95 4.84 5.10 -5.69
N GLY A 96 4.64 4.65 -6.94
CA GLY A 96 5.24 3.42 -7.46
C GLY A 96 6.76 3.52 -7.59
N LEU A 97 7.25 4.60 -8.22
CA LEU A 97 8.69 4.89 -8.30
C LEU A 97 9.31 5.11 -6.92
N LEU A 98 8.58 5.78 -6.01
CA LEU A 98 9.03 5.96 -4.64
C LEU A 98 9.06 4.63 -3.87
N ASN A 99 8.13 3.72 -4.11
CA ASN A 99 8.19 2.37 -3.56
C ASN A 99 9.42 1.62 -4.07
N MET A 100 9.72 1.73 -5.38
CA MET A 100 10.94 1.18 -5.96
C MET A 100 12.21 1.77 -5.31
N ALA A 101 12.23 3.07 -5.03
CA ALA A 101 13.35 3.75 -4.36
C ALA A 101 13.60 3.24 -2.92
N VAL A 102 12.56 2.72 -2.26
CA VAL A 102 12.64 2.20 -0.88
C VAL A 102 12.93 0.71 -0.87
N ILE A 103 12.25 -0.07 -1.71
CA ILE A 103 12.37 -1.53 -1.73
C ILE A 103 13.75 -1.96 -2.20
N MET A 104 14.35 -1.25 -3.16
CA MET A 104 15.60 -1.68 -3.77
C MET A 104 16.76 -1.68 -2.74
N PRO A 105 16.94 -0.61 -1.92
CA PRO A 105 17.86 -0.65 -0.78
C PRO A 105 17.58 -1.73 0.26
N VAL A 106 16.31 -2.03 0.51
CA VAL A 106 15.89 -3.06 1.47
C VAL A 106 16.21 -4.46 0.97
N ASP A 107 15.92 -4.75 -0.30
CA ASP A 107 16.22 -6.03 -0.92
C ASP A 107 17.73 -6.20 -1.11
N GLY A 108 18.42 -5.16 -1.58
CA GLY A 108 19.87 -5.17 -1.78
C GLY A 108 20.63 -5.44 -0.48
N ILE A 109 20.30 -4.73 0.60
CA ILE A 109 20.91 -5.03 1.91
C ILE A 109 20.51 -6.44 2.36
N SER A 110 19.25 -6.86 2.19
CA SER A 110 18.80 -8.13 2.75
C SER A 110 19.39 -9.36 2.07
N TYR A 111 19.59 -9.28 0.75
CA TYR A 111 20.20 -10.37 -0.01
C TYR A 111 21.72 -10.44 0.22
N PHE A 112 22.37 -9.30 0.37
CA PHE A 112 23.84 -9.23 0.36
C PHE A 112 24.49 -8.87 1.69
N LEU A 113 23.73 -8.60 2.76
CA LEU A 113 24.30 -8.26 4.08
C LEU A 113 25.30 -9.30 4.59
N PRO A 114 25.05 -10.62 4.52
CA PRO A 114 26.05 -11.62 4.92
C PRO A 114 27.35 -11.49 4.11
N SER A 115 27.25 -11.26 2.80
CA SER A 115 28.39 -11.11 1.89
C SER A 115 29.16 -9.81 2.15
N ILE A 116 28.45 -8.72 2.45
CA ILE A 116 29.05 -7.44 2.82
C ILE A 116 29.84 -7.59 4.14
N ILE A 117 29.25 -8.24 5.15
CA ILE A 117 29.92 -8.50 6.43
C ILE A 117 31.11 -9.45 6.24
N ASN A 118 30.98 -10.48 5.39
CA ASN A 118 32.09 -11.36 5.04
C ASN A 118 33.24 -10.57 4.40
N GLY A 119 32.93 -9.58 3.54
CA GLY A 119 33.89 -8.64 2.98
C GLY A 119 34.64 -7.78 4.00
N PHE A 120 34.17 -7.71 5.26
CA PHE A 120 34.90 -7.07 6.36
C PHE A 120 36.01 -7.97 6.95
N GLY A 121 36.11 -9.23 6.53
CA GLY A 121 37.12 -10.19 6.98
C GLY A 121 36.61 -11.24 7.98
N PHE A 122 35.29 -11.32 8.21
CA PHE A 122 34.68 -12.37 9.04
C PHE A 122 34.44 -13.65 8.25
N ASN A 123 34.48 -14.81 8.90
CA ASN A 123 34.07 -16.08 8.29
C ASN A 123 32.56 -16.06 7.95
N THR A 124 32.12 -16.88 6.99
CA THR A 124 30.72 -16.98 6.53
C THR A 124 29.75 -17.24 7.68
N ALA A 125 30.06 -18.17 8.59
CA ALA A 125 29.19 -18.48 9.73
C ALA A 125 29.03 -17.29 10.69
N ILE A 126 30.14 -16.58 10.97
CA ILE A 126 30.13 -15.38 11.83
C ILE A 126 29.36 -14.25 11.13
N SER A 127 29.54 -14.10 9.82
CA SER A 127 28.89 -13.06 9.03
C SER A 127 27.37 -13.22 9.02
N GLN A 128 26.87 -14.45 8.94
CA GLN A 128 25.45 -14.75 9.09
C GLN A 128 24.94 -14.44 10.50
N LEU A 129 25.70 -14.78 11.54
CA LEU A 129 25.31 -14.45 12.91
C LEU A 129 25.25 -12.94 13.15
N LEU A 130 26.17 -12.17 12.55
CA LEU A 130 26.23 -10.71 12.65
C LEU A 130 25.13 -9.98 11.87
N THR A 131 24.33 -10.65 11.03
CA THR A 131 23.15 -10.00 10.43
C THR A 131 21.99 -9.89 11.42
N VAL A 132 21.91 -10.79 12.40
CA VAL A 132 20.78 -10.90 13.33
C VAL A 132 20.58 -9.62 14.16
N PRO A 133 21.62 -9.04 14.80
CA PRO A 133 21.43 -7.86 15.65
C PRO A 133 20.88 -6.62 14.90
N PRO A 134 21.36 -6.25 13.70
CA PRO A 134 20.73 -5.20 12.89
C PRO A 134 19.22 -5.38 12.70
N TYR A 135 18.77 -6.61 12.40
CA TYR A 135 17.35 -6.90 12.18
C TYR A 135 16.52 -6.82 13.47
N ILE A 136 17.06 -7.27 14.61
CA ILE A 136 16.37 -7.12 15.91
C ILE A 136 16.14 -5.64 16.23
N VAL A 137 17.15 -4.80 16.05
CA VAL A 137 17.01 -3.36 16.27
C VAL A 137 16.02 -2.75 15.28
N ALA A 138 16.04 -3.18 14.02
CA ALA A 138 15.09 -2.72 13.02
C ALA A 138 13.65 -3.04 13.39
N ILE A 139 13.35 -4.24 13.93
CA ILE A 139 12.01 -4.60 14.40
C ILE A 139 11.52 -3.59 15.46
N VAL A 140 12.34 -3.30 16.47
CA VAL A 140 11.99 -2.33 17.52
C VAL A 140 11.76 -0.94 16.93
N MET A 141 12.66 -0.50 16.04
CA MET A 141 12.56 0.82 15.43
C MET A 141 11.36 0.96 14.51
N VAL A 142 11.03 -0.05 13.71
CA VAL A 142 9.84 -0.06 12.84
C VAL A 142 8.57 0.09 13.67
N MET A 143 8.47 -0.58 14.82
CA MET A 143 7.31 -0.44 15.71
C MET A 143 7.18 0.98 16.26
N VAL A 144 8.27 1.56 16.76
CA VAL A 144 8.28 2.94 17.28
C VAL A 144 7.89 3.92 16.18
N TRP A 145 8.49 3.77 15.00
CA TRP A 145 8.26 4.63 13.84
C TRP A 145 6.82 4.56 13.34
N SER A 146 6.24 3.36 13.30
CA SER A 146 4.84 3.15 12.90
C SER A 146 3.89 3.81 13.89
N ILE A 147 4.08 3.60 15.21
CA ILE A 147 3.25 4.22 16.26
C ILE A 147 3.33 5.75 16.18
N TRP A 148 4.52 6.30 15.98
CA TRP A 148 4.70 7.75 15.85
C TRP A 148 4.11 8.30 14.56
N SER A 149 4.26 7.57 13.45
CA SER A 149 3.67 7.96 12.17
C SER A 149 2.15 8.03 12.24
N ASP A 150 1.52 7.05 12.89
CA ASP A 150 0.08 7.02 13.10
C ASP A 150 -0.40 8.16 14.01
N ARG A 151 0.37 8.50 15.05
CA ARG A 151 0.03 9.61 15.97
C ARG A 151 0.15 10.98 15.32
N ILE A 152 1.21 11.21 14.53
CA ILE A 152 1.45 12.50 13.87
C ILE A 152 0.53 12.67 12.64
N LYS A 153 -0.02 11.58 12.10
CA LYS A 153 -0.89 11.57 10.90
C LYS A 153 -0.23 12.24 9.69
N ARG A 154 1.10 12.20 9.64
CA ARG A 154 1.90 12.60 8.48
C ARG A 154 2.83 11.45 8.14
N ARG A 155 2.92 11.09 6.87
CA ARG A 155 3.70 9.95 6.37
C ARG A 155 5.01 10.41 5.73
N SER A 156 5.03 11.55 5.03
CA SER A 156 6.24 12.01 4.34
C SER A 156 7.48 12.28 5.22
N PRO A 157 7.40 12.85 6.43
CA PRO A 157 8.61 13.14 7.21
C PRO A 157 9.33 11.87 7.66
N PHE A 158 8.55 10.84 7.97
CA PHE A 158 8.99 9.51 8.36
C PHE A 158 9.60 8.77 7.16
N LEU A 159 8.99 8.85 5.99
CA LEU A 159 9.58 8.30 4.78
C LEU A 159 10.91 9.00 4.42
N PHE A 160 10.94 10.33 4.48
CA PHE A 160 12.13 11.11 4.17
C PHE A 160 13.30 10.83 5.13
N SER A 161 13.02 10.78 6.44
CA SER A 161 14.06 10.47 7.43
C SER A 161 14.57 9.03 7.31
N GLY A 162 13.72 8.06 6.96
CA GLY A 162 14.15 6.69 6.68
C GLY A 162 15.12 6.61 5.50
N LEU A 163 14.80 7.30 4.40
CA LEU A 163 15.67 7.41 3.24
C LEU A 163 17.00 8.11 3.56
N LEU A 164 16.99 9.15 4.40
CA LEU A 164 18.23 9.80 4.86
C LEU A 164 19.12 8.87 5.68
N LEU A 165 18.53 8.08 6.60
CA LEU A 165 19.28 7.08 7.37
C LEU A 165 19.92 6.04 6.44
N CYS A 166 19.18 5.56 5.44
CA CYS A 166 19.74 4.68 4.41
C CYS A 166 20.90 5.34 3.66
N LEU A 167 20.72 6.58 3.21
CA LEU A 167 21.76 7.31 2.47
C LEU A 167 23.05 7.41 3.30
N VAL A 168 22.93 7.78 4.57
CA VAL A 168 24.08 7.87 5.49
C VAL A 168 24.73 6.51 5.69
N GLY A 169 23.94 5.45 5.89
CA GLY A 169 24.46 4.10 6.08
C GLY A 169 25.20 3.56 4.85
N PHE A 170 24.67 3.78 3.64
CA PHE A 170 25.35 3.41 2.39
C PHE A 170 26.59 4.29 2.13
N ALA A 171 26.52 5.59 2.42
CA ALA A 171 27.66 6.49 2.33
C ALA A 171 28.79 6.10 3.29
N ILE A 172 28.47 5.59 4.48
CA ILE A 172 29.50 5.03 5.38
C ILE A 172 30.13 3.78 4.76
N ASN A 173 29.33 2.86 4.23
CA ASN A 173 29.81 1.59 3.68
C ASN A 173 30.69 1.74 2.43
N ILE A 174 30.43 2.74 1.57
CA ILE A 174 31.23 3.00 0.38
C ILE A 174 32.62 3.57 0.70
N THR A 175 32.75 4.31 1.81
CA THR A 175 34.01 4.93 2.24
C THR A 175 35.00 3.93 2.83
N ASN A 176 36.26 4.35 3.02
CA ASN A 176 37.29 3.54 3.67
C ASN A 176 37.23 3.62 5.21
N ALA A 177 36.02 3.56 5.77
CA ALA A 177 35.81 3.63 7.22
C ALA A 177 36.26 2.34 7.92
N PRO A 178 36.61 2.40 9.23
CA PRO A 178 36.89 1.22 10.04
C PRO A 178 35.71 0.24 10.08
N ILE A 179 35.99 -1.06 10.28
CA ILE A 179 34.98 -2.14 10.25
C ILE A 179 33.80 -1.85 11.21
N GLY A 180 34.08 -1.38 12.43
CA GLY A 180 33.02 -1.03 13.39
C GLY A 180 32.09 0.07 12.90
N VAL A 181 32.62 1.04 12.14
CA VAL A 181 31.83 2.13 11.56
C VAL A 181 31.01 1.62 10.38
N LYS A 182 31.57 0.75 9.54
CA LYS A 182 30.82 0.09 8.44
C LYS A 182 29.67 -0.78 8.97
N TYR A 183 29.94 -1.54 10.03
CA TYR A 183 28.92 -2.32 10.71
C TYR A 183 27.84 -1.42 11.32
N PHE A 184 28.18 -0.30 11.96
CA PHE A 184 27.18 0.67 12.37
C PHE A 184 26.37 1.22 11.18
N GLY A 185 27.01 1.46 10.04
CA GLY A 185 26.35 1.85 8.79
C GLY A 185 25.29 0.85 8.34
N THR A 186 25.50 -0.47 8.53
CA THR A 186 24.49 -1.48 8.17
C THR A 186 23.25 -1.38 9.05
N TYR A 187 23.38 -1.01 10.33
CA TYR A 187 22.22 -0.75 11.19
C TYR A 187 21.38 0.40 10.66
N LEU A 188 22.02 1.50 10.25
CA LEU A 188 21.30 2.65 9.70
C LEU A 188 20.51 2.30 8.44
N ILE A 189 21.11 1.49 7.54
CA ILE A 189 20.43 1.00 6.33
C ILE A 189 19.20 0.17 6.70
N VAL A 190 19.38 -0.85 7.55
CA VAL A 190 18.27 -1.76 7.89
C VAL A 190 17.18 -1.03 8.67
N ILE A 191 17.52 -0.17 9.63
CA ILE A 191 16.54 0.62 10.39
C ILE A 191 15.76 1.57 9.47
N GLY A 192 16.46 2.35 8.65
CA GLY A 192 15.85 3.34 7.77
C GLY A 192 14.97 2.70 6.69
N GLY A 193 15.46 1.64 6.04
CA GLY A 193 14.79 1.00 4.92
C GLY A 193 13.50 0.30 5.34
N TYR A 194 13.58 -0.51 6.41
CA TYR A 194 12.42 -1.25 6.89
C TYR A 194 11.34 -0.35 7.51
N ALA A 195 11.72 0.80 8.09
CA ALA A 195 10.73 1.75 8.63
C ALA A 195 10.11 2.64 7.55
N ALA A 196 10.85 2.95 6.48
CA ALA A 196 10.34 3.71 5.34
C ALA A 196 9.31 2.92 4.52
N HIS A 197 9.50 1.60 4.36
CA HIS A 197 8.66 0.75 3.50
C HIS A 197 7.15 0.77 3.84
N PRO A 198 6.69 0.54 5.09
CA PRO A 198 5.26 0.62 5.40
C PRO A 198 4.70 2.04 5.21
N SER A 199 5.54 3.07 5.38
CA SER A 199 5.13 4.46 5.22
C SER A 199 4.76 4.79 3.78
N VAL A 200 5.50 4.29 2.78
CA VAL A 200 5.18 4.55 1.35
C VAL A 200 3.95 3.80 0.88
N ILE A 201 3.72 2.57 1.38
CA ILE A 201 2.50 1.81 1.09
C ILE A 201 1.29 2.53 1.66
N ALA A 202 1.34 2.89 2.95
CA ALA A 202 0.28 3.64 3.61
C ALA A 202 0.03 5.00 2.96
N TRP A 203 1.05 5.65 2.42
CA TRP A 203 0.89 6.94 1.77
C TRP A 203 0.08 6.85 0.47
N LEU A 204 0.23 5.76 -0.29
CA LEU A 204 -0.58 5.50 -1.47
C LEU A 204 -2.03 5.17 -1.11
N THR A 205 -2.24 4.26 -0.16
CA THR A 205 -3.60 3.80 0.19
C THR A 205 -4.46 4.91 0.77
N ASN A 206 -3.85 5.82 1.54
CA ASN A 206 -4.55 6.96 2.13
C ASN A 206 -4.85 8.09 1.12
N ASN A 207 -4.18 8.12 -0.03
CA ASN A 207 -4.33 9.20 -1.02
C ASN A 207 -5.13 8.79 -2.26
N LEU A 208 -5.34 7.50 -2.49
CA LEU A 208 -6.23 7.01 -3.53
C LEU A 208 -7.64 6.84 -2.99
N GLY A 209 -8.58 7.58 -3.57
CA GLY A 209 -10.01 7.52 -3.31
C GLY A 209 -10.71 6.58 -4.29
N GLY A 210 -11.71 5.85 -3.80
CA GLY A 210 -12.45 4.85 -4.58
C GLY A 210 -11.80 3.48 -4.51
N HIS A 211 -12.59 2.49 -4.09
CA HIS A 211 -12.17 1.12 -3.80
C HIS A 211 -11.35 0.50 -4.93
N TYR A 212 -11.89 0.50 -6.15
CA TYR A 212 -11.25 -0.13 -7.31
C TYR A 212 -9.99 0.59 -7.77
N LYS A 213 -10.00 1.93 -7.81
CA LYS A 213 -8.83 2.72 -8.18
C LYS A 213 -7.68 2.49 -7.19
N ARG A 214 -8.00 2.45 -5.89
CA ARG A 214 -7.04 2.13 -4.84
C ARG A 214 -6.46 0.72 -5.01
N ALA A 215 -7.30 -0.28 -5.25
CA ALA A 215 -6.86 -1.66 -5.45
C ALA A 215 -5.90 -1.78 -6.66
N VAL A 216 -6.23 -1.15 -7.79
CA VAL A 216 -5.34 -1.11 -8.97
C VAL A 216 -4.03 -0.38 -8.65
N GLY A 217 -4.09 0.75 -7.94
CA GLY A 217 -2.90 1.48 -7.52
C GLY A 217 -1.96 0.65 -6.63
N ILE A 218 -2.50 -0.08 -5.65
CA ILE A 218 -1.71 -0.98 -4.77
C ILE A 218 -1.07 -2.10 -5.61
N ALA A 219 -1.82 -2.71 -6.52
CA ALA A 219 -1.28 -3.75 -7.40
C ALA A 219 -0.13 -3.20 -8.26
N PHE A 220 -0.30 -2.00 -8.81
CA PHE A 220 0.73 -1.34 -9.62
C PHE A 220 1.98 -0.97 -8.80
N GLN A 221 1.81 -0.47 -7.57
CA GLN A 221 2.91 -0.24 -6.65
C GLN A 221 3.67 -1.54 -6.33
N GLY A 222 2.96 -2.66 -6.24
CA GLY A 222 3.55 -3.99 -6.09
C GLY A 222 4.39 -4.43 -7.29
N ILE A 223 4.00 -4.09 -8.52
CA ILE A 223 4.80 -4.37 -9.74
C ILE A 223 6.15 -3.63 -9.68
N PHE A 224 6.13 -2.35 -9.30
CA PHE A 224 7.37 -1.59 -9.08
C PHE A 224 8.21 -2.16 -7.95
N GLY A 225 7.54 -2.64 -6.89
CA GLY A 225 8.16 -3.36 -5.78
C GLY A 225 9.00 -4.56 -6.24
N ASN A 226 8.35 -5.49 -6.95
CA ASN A 226 8.99 -6.71 -7.45
C ASN A 226 10.09 -6.42 -8.49
N THR A 227 9.89 -5.40 -9.33
CA THR A 227 10.90 -4.96 -10.29
C THR A 227 12.16 -4.46 -9.59
N GLY A 228 12.01 -3.73 -8.48
CA GLY A 228 13.10 -3.31 -7.61
C GLY A 228 13.91 -4.50 -7.08
N GLY A 229 13.24 -5.54 -6.59
CA GLY A 229 13.90 -6.76 -6.11
C GLY A 229 14.70 -7.51 -7.19
N LEU A 230 14.17 -7.58 -8.43
CA LEU A 230 14.89 -8.14 -9.57
C LEU A 230 16.18 -7.37 -9.87
N ILE A 231 16.13 -6.04 -9.84
CA ILE A 231 17.31 -5.18 -10.03
C ILE A 231 18.30 -5.40 -8.87
N ALA A 232 17.83 -5.33 -7.62
CA ALA A 232 18.63 -5.46 -6.41
C ALA A 232 19.45 -6.75 -6.38
N SER A 233 18.85 -7.87 -6.81
CA SER A 233 19.51 -9.18 -6.88
C SER A 233 20.76 -9.22 -7.77
N ASN A 234 20.95 -8.23 -8.66
CA ASN A 234 22.09 -8.15 -9.58
C ASN A 234 23.09 -7.04 -9.24
N MET A 235 22.85 -6.24 -8.20
CA MET A 235 23.64 -5.04 -7.90
C MET A 235 24.98 -5.34 -7.21
N PHE A 236 25.03 -6.38 -6.37
CA PHE A 236 26.23 -6.76 -5.62
C PHE A 236 26.94 -7.92 -6.32
N ARG A 237 27.73 -7.60 -7.34
CA ARG A 237 28.45 -8.59 -8.15
C ARG A 237 29.70 -9.08 -7.44
N SER A 238 30.02 -10.37 -7.60
CA SER A 238 31.24 -10.99 -7.04
C SER A 238 32.52 -10.30 -7.50
N GLN A 239 32.57 -9.78 -8.73
CA GLN A 239 33.71 -9.04 -9.28
C GLN A 239 33.99 -7.70 -8.58
N ASP A 240 32.99 -7.11 -7.91
CA ASP A 240 33.13 -5.83 -7.20
C ASP A 240 33.50 -6.05 -5.72
N ALA A 241 33.63 -7.31 -5.28
CA ALA A 241 34.07 -7.66 -3.94
C ALA A 241 35.52 -7.21 -3.68
N PRO A 242 35.91 -6.93 -2.43
CA PRO A 242 35.10 -6.96 -1.20
C PRO A 242 34.40 -5.65 -0.87
N ARG A 243 34.61 -4.59 -1.69
CA ARG A 243 34.13 -3.24 -1.38
C ARG A 243 32.76 -2.90 -1.95
N TYR A 244 32.31 -3.63 -2.99
CA TYR A 244 31.00 -3.48 -3.63
C TYR A 244 30.60 -2.03 -3.94
N ILE A 245 31.56 -1.20 -4.38
CA ILE A 245 31.38 0.25 -4.57
C ILE A 245 30.24 0.53 -5.55
N THR A 246 30.18 -0.23 -6.65
CA THR A 246 29.13 -0.10 -7.67
C THR A 246 27.74 -0.39 -7.09
N GLY A 247 27.61 -1.45 -6.29
CA GLY A 247 26.35 -1.81 -5.64
C GLY A 247 25.89 -0.72 -4.67
N HIS A 248 26.77 -0.31 -3.74
CA HIS A 248 26.45 0.78 -2.81
C HIS A 248 26.14 2.10 -3.51
N GLY A 249 26.87 2.46 -4.56
CA GLY A 249 26.63 3.68 -5.33
C GLY A 249 25.30 3.65 -6.08
N ALA A 250 24.93 2.51 -6.64
CA ALA A 250 23.64 2.34 -7.30
C ALA A 250 22.50 2.42 -6.28
N GLU A 251 22.61 1.78 -5.11
CA GLU A 251 21.62 1.93 -4.01
C GLU A 251 21.42 3.38 -3.59
N MET A 252 22.53 4.13 -3.43
CA MET A 252 22.48 5.56 -3.13
C MET A 252 21.79 6.37 -4.24
N GLY A 253 21.90 5.96 -5.50
CA GLY A 253 21.22 6.59 -6.63
C GLY A 253 19.69 6.49 -6.51
N PHE A 254 19.17 5.30 -6.18
CA PHE A 254 17.73 5.09 -5.99
C PHE A 254 17.23 5.75 -4.71
N ILE A 255 18.01 5.73 -3.62
CA ILE A 255 17.70 6.51 -2.41
C ILE A 255 17.63 8.01 -2.74
N GLY A 256 18.58 8.51 -3.53
CA GLY A 256 18.60 9.89 -4.01
C GLY A 256 17.37 10.24 -4.82
N MET A 257 16.93 9.36 -5.73
CA MET A 257 15.66 9.50 -6.44
C MET A 257 14.48 9.61 -5.46
N GLY A 258 14.42 8.75 -4.43
CA GLY A 258 13.41 8.83 -3.39
C GLY A 258 13.44 10.16 -2.62
N LEU A 259 14.62 10.63 -2.22
CA LEU A 259 14.80 11.90 -1.52
C LEU A 259 14.38 13.12 -2.35
N VAL A 260 14.42 13.02 -3.68
CA VAL A 260 13.90 14.05 -4.58
C VAL A 260 12.39 13.89 -4.79
N LEU A 261 11.88 12.67 -4.93
CA LEU A 261 10.46 12.42 -5.17
C LEU A 261 9.59 12.75 -3.96
N VAL A 262 10.01 12.44 -2.74
CA VAL A 262 9.23 12.73 -1.51
C VAL A 262 8.81 14.21 -1.40
N PRO A 263 9.73 15.20 -1.48
CA PRO A 263 9.34 16.61 -1.39
C PRO A 263 8.50 17.06 -2.60
N ILE A 264 8.71 16.51 -3.80
CA ILE A 264 7.89 16.80 -4.98
C ILE A 264 6.44 16.36 -4.75
N VAL A 265 6.24 15.13 -4.28
CA VAL A 265 4.92 14.56 -3.98
C VAL A 265 4.27 15.32 -2.82
N MET A 266 5.03 15.63 -1.76
CA MET A 266 4.54 16.42 -0.63
C MET A 266 4.08 17.82 -1.09
N PHE A 267 4.86 18.49 -1.94
CA PHE A 267 4.50 19.80 -2.49
C PHE A 267 3.25 19.72 -3.38
N ALA A 268 3.16 18.70 -4.24
CA ALA A 268 2.01 18.47 -5.08
C ALA A 268 0.73 18.25 -4.26
N TYR A 269 0.78 17.43 -3.20
CA TYR A 269 -0.35 17.22 -2.29
C TYR A 269 -0.70 18.47 -1.49
N THR A 270 0.28 19.22 -1.00
CA THR A 270 0.05 20.48 -0.31
C THR A 270 -0.67 21.48 -1.21
N ARG A 271 -0.21 21.64 -2.46
CA ARG A 271 -0.84 22.52 -3.44
C ARG A 271 -2.23 22.03 -3.84
N ALA A 272 -2.43 20.73 -3.99
CA ALA A 272 -3.75 20.16 -4.26
C ALA A 272 -4.73 20.43 -3.12
N ASN A 273 -4.31 20.25 -1.86
CA ASN A 273 -5.12 20.54 -0.69
C ASN A 273 -5.47 22.04 -0.60
N MET A 274 -4.52 22.94 -0.85
CA MET A 274 -4.77 24.39 -0.88
C MET A 274 -5.77 24.80 -1.97
N ASN A 275 -5.65 24.21 -3.17
CA ASN A 275 -6.60 24.47 -4.26
C ASN A 275 -8.01 23.97 -3.91
N LYS A 276 -8.11 22.83 -3.22
CA LYS A 276 -9.39 22.31 -2.73
C LYS A 276 -9.99 23.19 -1.64
N ASP A 277 -9.17 23.71 -0.72
CA ASP A 277 -9.60 24.70 0.28
C ASP A 277 -10.20 25.95 -0.37
N ALA A 278 -9.55 26.47 -1.41
CA ALA A 278 -10.05 27.63 -2.16
C ALA A 278 -11.40 27.32 -2.82
N LYS A 279 -11.52 26.17 -3.50
CA LYS A 279 -12.78 25.76 -4.15
C LYS A 279 -13.93 25.54 -3.16
N MET A 280 -13.65 24.97 -2.00
CA MET A 280 -14.63 24.79 -0.92
C MET A 280 -15.13 26.13 -0.40
N ARG A 281 -14.23 27.08 -0.14
CA ARG A 281 -14.61 28.44 0.29
C ARG A 281 -15.45 29.15 -0.76
N GLU A 282 -15.06 29.07 -2.03
CA GLU A 282 -15.85 29.65 -3.12
C GLU A 282 -17.24 29.02 -3.27
N ALA A 283 -17.37 27.71 -3.10
CA ALA A 283 -18.66 27.03 -3.14
C ALA A 283 -19.55 27.43 -1.94
N GLU A 284 -18.96 27.56 -0.75
CA GLU A 284 -19.64 28.08 0.45
C GLU A 284 -20.13 29.52 0.24
N ASP A 285 -19.28 30.40 -0.32
CA ASP A 285 -19.63 31.79 -0.64
C ASP A 285 -20.76 31.89 -1.69
N ARG A 286 -20.83 30.93 -2.63
CA ARG A 286 -21.91 30.81 -3.63
C ARG A 286 -23.17 30.10 -3.11
N GLY A 287 -23.12 29.51 -1.91
CA GLY A 287 -24.21 28.70 -1.37
C GLY A 287 -24.42 27.36 -2.11
N GLU A 288 -23.44 26.92 -2.90
CA GLU A 288 -23.48 25.68 -3.68
C GLU A 288 -23.12 24.48 -2.80
N LYS A 289 -23.95 23.43 -2.84
CA LYS A 289 -23.63 22.14 -2.21
C LYS A 289 -23.44 21.09 -3.30
N TYR A 290 -22.30 20.41 -3.27
CA TYR A 290 -22.04 19.30 -4.17
C TYR A 290 -23.01 18.14 -3.91
N ALA A 291 -23.55 17.57 -4.98
CA ALA A 291 -24.40 16.39 -4.86
C ALA A 291 -23.55 15.17 -4.43
N PRO A 292 -24.08 14.27 -3.56
CA PRO A 292 -23.33 13.11 -3.09
C PRO A 292 -22.82 12.19 -4.21
N GLU A 293 -23.59 12.03 -5.28
CA GLU A 293 -23.18 11.24 -6.45
C GLU A 293 -22.01 11.86 -7.23
N GLU A 294 -21.93 13.19 -7.29
CA GLU A 294 -20.82 13.89 -7.96
C GLU A 294 -19.53 13.73 -7.16
N LEU A 295 -19.60 13.89 -5.83
CA LEU A 295 -18.47 13.64 -4.93
C LEU A 295 -17.97 12.19 -5.05
N ARG A 296 -18.89 11.23 -5.12
CA ARG A 296 -18.55 9.80 -5.27
C ARG A 296 -17.84 9.51 -6.59
N LYS A 297 -18.31 10.12 -7.69
CA LYS A 297 -17.66 9.99 -9.01
C LYS A 297 -16.27 10.64 -9.06
N LEU A 298 -16.06 11.72 -8.32
CA LEU A 298 -14.78 12.43 -8.27
C LEU A 298 -13.72 11.71 -7.42
N GLY A 299 -14.12 10.90 -6.44
CA GLY A 299 -13.20 10.12 -5.61
C GLY A 299 -12.15 10.99 -4.91
N ASP A 300 -10.86 10.70 -5.08
CA ASP A 300 -9.79 11.53 -4.51
C ASP A 300 -9.70 12.93 -5.10
N ARG A 301 -10.33 13.20 -6.25
CA ARG A 301 -10.37 14.54 -6.86
C ARG A 301 -11.47 15.42 -6.26
N ALA A 302 -12.32 14.86 -5.41
CA ALA A 302 -13.42 15.58 -4.80
C ALA A 302 -12.91 16.73 -3.91
N PRO A 303 -13.61 17.88 -3.84
CA PRO A 303 -13.19 19.04 -3.05
C PRO A 303 -13.11 18.79 -1.53
N ASP A 304 -13.90 17.86 -1.02
CA ASP A 304 -13.96 17.42 0.39
C ASP A 304 -12.82 16.44 0.76
N PHE A 305 -12.28 15.71 -0.21
CA PHE A 305 -11.19 14.76 0.00
C PHE A 305 -9.86 15.46 0.33
N ARG A 306 -9.20 15.03 1.41
CA ARG A 306 -7.91 15.58 1.86
C ARG A 306 -6.78 14.59 1.66
N TYR A 307 -5.78 15.03 0.88
CA TYR A 307 -4.56 14.25 0.71
C TYR A 307 -3.75 14.26 2.00
N THR A 308 -3.32 13.08 2.44
CA THR A 308 -2.41 12.91 3.57
C THR A 308 -1.00 13.30 3.13
N LEU A 309 -0.34 14.14 3.95
CA LEU A 309 1.01 14.63 3.70
C LEU A 309 2.08 13.66 4.17
#